data_AF-A0A2V8UFV9-F1
#
_entry.id   AF-A0A2V8UFV9-F1
#
_cell.length_a   1.000
_cell.length_b   1.000
_cell.length_c   1.000
_cell.angle_alpha   90.00
_cell.angle_beta   90.00
_cell.angle_gamma   90.00
#
_symmetry.space_group_name_H-M   'P 1'
#
loop_
_entity.id
_entity.type
_entity.pdbx_description
1 polymer ?
#
loop_
_entity_poly.entity_id
_entity_poly.type
_entity_poly.pdbx_seq_one_letter_code
_entity_poly.pdbx_strand_id
1 'polypeptide(L)'
;MLLVPLANVQAQLQQFAAAKESAHAALEYLDQFDRPAAIAPAKWPAVQAELRASDYFVLGRVAAAQALHATGLEKKQKLFRAETFLSQARALNGQDAEIAYLLGLTELSLGKHKQAAFYFARAGRMPGPLQAKALETLRRIYDSSIRQPTVSFEGFSASVEQEGELKAAPVTPIISISTQARDGDYAGSHACQPCHAAIYDSWQKTGMGRMLRAYRPENVMGDFRVNNQFSDETGAVVARMSITRDKHYVAVRDRAGEWRIYPVDYTIGSKWQQAYATRLPTGDVHVFPVQYSTIKRQWVNYWKVIDPPGSPRAVVTSFNQLSTTTSYQINCAPCHTSQLRAMRPNPSSGHDFEFRESGINCEMCHGPTQNHVLAMTSGRHYDKGARQTPVDFRNLTARVYVAICGQCHAQSALHQSGPQGEMNYTTKGASFFPAPLSQPYSDVSRRAFYKDGRFRETTFIVEAFRRTACFRKGQAHCGHCHQPHGPDSSSNLTSLKFSNDQDRMCVQCHSKFATNTSAHTHHPASADASRCVTCHMPRIMNSVLFRARTHQMDDIPSAEMTARFGPEESPNACLLCHSEKDTQWVKLKLHGW
;
A
#
# COMPACT_ATOMS: atom_id res chain seq x y z
N MET A 1 -0.06 14.22 10.65
CA MET A 1 -0.87 14.63 11.82
C MET A 1 -1.72 15.88 11.59
N LEU A 2 -1.28 16.89 10.80
CA LEU A 2 -2.09 18.10 10.53
C LEU A 2 -3.46 17.86 9.88
N LEU A 3 -3.68 16.69 9.27
CA LEU A 3 -4.98 16.33 8.68
C LEU A 3 -6.11 16.20 9.71
N VAL A 4 -5.81 15.76 10.93
CA VAL A 4 -6.81 15.61 12.02
C VAL A 4 -7.39 16.97 12.42
N PRO A 5 -6.58 17.97 12.85
CA PRO A 5 -7.12 19.29 13.15
C PRO A 5 -7.73 19.97 11.92
N LEU A 6 -7.18 19.75 10.72
CA LEU A 6 -7.76 20.28 9.48
C LEU A 6 -9.18 19.72 9.24
N ALA A 7 -9.38 18.41 9.40
CA ALA A 7 -10.69 17.77 9.25
C ALA A 7 -11.70 18.35 10.24
N ASN A 8 -11.26 18.60 11.48
CA ASN A 8 -12.11 19.16 12.53
C ASN A 8 -12.52 20.61 12.22
N VAL A 9 -11.57 21.46 11.83
CA VAL A 9 -11.84 22.85 11.40
C VAL A 9 -12.77 22.88 10.17
N GLN A 10 -12.53 22.03 9.17
CA GLN A 10 -13.40 21.92 8.00
C GLN A 10 -14.83 21.51 8.39
N ALA A 11 -14.99 20.58 9.33
CA ALA A 11 -16.31 20.19 9.83
C ALA A 11 -17.00 21.32 10.58
N GLN A 12 -16.26 22.11 11.36
CA GLN A 12 -16.75 23.31 12.04
C GLN A 12 -17.23 24.38 11.07
N LEU A 13 -16.48 24.61 9.98
CA LEU A 13 -16.84 25.52 8.89
C LEU A 13 -17.88 24.94 7.91
N GLN A 14 -18.50 23.79 8.23
CA GLN A 14 -19.49 23.10 7.39
C GLN A 14 -18.98 22.69 6.00
N GLN A 15 -17.67 22.60 5.81
CA GLN A 15 -17.02 22.10 4.60
C GLN A 15 -17.01 20.56 4.60
N PHE A 16 -18.19 19.94 4.72
CA PHE A 16 -18.33 18.52 5.06
C PHE A 16 -17.66 17.55 4.06
N ALA A 17 -17.64 17.90 2.77
CA ALA A 17 -16.95 17.09 1.77
C ALA A 17 -15.43 17.06 2.01
N ALA A 18 -14.83 18.22 2.28
CA ALA A 18 -13.40 18.34 2.60
C ALA A 18 -13.07 17.70 3.96
N ALA A 19 -13.91 17.95 4.97
CA ALA A 19 -13.75 17.35 6.31
C ALA A 19 -13.72 15.82 6.25
N LYS A 20 -14.65 15.22 5.51
CA LYS A 20 -14.70 13.77 5.30
C LYS A 20 -13.45 13.26 4.58
N GLU A 21 -12.97 13.96 3.57
CA GLU A 21 -11.75 13.60 2.83
C GLU A 21 -10.52 13.64 3.75
N SER A 22 -10.35 14.72 4.51
CA SER A 22 -9.25 14.91 5.45
C SER A 22 -9.28 13.86 6.57
N ALA A 23 -10.45 13.58 7.17
CA ALA A 23 -10.58 12.58 8.24
C ALA A 23 -10.26 11.16 7.74
N HIS A 24 -10.75 10.77 6.55
CA HIS A 24 -10.39 9.47 5.98
C HIS A 24 -8.89 9.37 5.65
N ALA A 25 -8.29 10.44 5.13
CA ALA A 25 -6.85 10.47 4.86
C ALA A 25 -6.01 10.44 6.15
N ALA A 26 -6.50 11.08 7.23
CA ALA A 26 -5.87 11.08 8.53
C ALA A 26 -5.93 9.70 9.18
N LEU A 27 -7.08 9.02 9.17
CA LEU A 27 -7.22 7.63 9.63
C LEU A 27 -6.27 6.70 8.87
N GLU A 28 -6.23 6.82 7.54
CA GLU A 28 -5.31 6.05 6.71
C GLU A 28 -3.84 6.31 7.08
N TYR A 29 -3.48 7.57 7.31
CA TYR A 29 -2.14 7.94 7.76
C TYR A 29 -1.83 7.30 9.13
N LEU A 30 -2.76 7.37 10.08
CA LEU A 30 -2.58 6.80 11.42
C LEU A 30 -2.47 5.28 11.40
N ASP A 31 -3.04 4.60 10.41
CA ASP A 31 -2.93 3.14 10.25
C ASP A 31 -1.64 2.71 9.53
N GLN A 32 -1.11 3.54 8.63
CA GLN A 32 0.04 3.20 7.78
C GLN A 32 1.38 3.63 8.35
N PHE A 33 1.44 4.83 8.94
CA PHE A 33 2.71 5.41 9.36
C PHE A 33 3.06 5.03 10.80
N ASP A 34 4.33 4.73 11.03
CA ASP A 34 4.87 4.60 12.38
C ASP A 34 4.77 5.94 13.13
N ARG A 35 4.95 5.90 14.45
CA ARG A 35 4.91 7.08 15.30
C ARG A 35 5.88 8.15 14.78
N PRO A 36 5.51 9.44 14.85
CA PRO A 36 6.46 10.52 14.68
C PRO A 36 7.62 10.39 15.68
N ALA A 37 8.86 10.61 15.23
CA ALA A 37 10.05 10.55 16.09
C ALA A 37 9.92 11.45 17.35
N ALA A 38 9.21 12.57 17.24
CA ALA A 38 8.94 13.51 18.33
C ALA A 38 8.04 12.97 19.44
N ILE A 39 7.30 11.88 19.23
CA ILE A 39 6.41 11.28 20.23
C ILE A 39 7.09 10.03 20.80
N ALA A 40 7.26 9.99 22.13
CA ALA A 40 7.83 8.83 22.81
C ALA A 40 7.01 7.55 22.56
N PRO A 41 7.66 6.37 22.37
CA PRO A 41 6.97 5.10 22.12
C PRO A 41 5.84 4.80 23.10
N ALA A 42 6.07 5.03 24.40
CA ALA A 42 5.10 4.75 25.46
C ALA A 42 3.84 5.64 25.38
N LYS A 43 3.93 6.82 24.77
CA LYS A 43 2.81 7.76 24.63
C LYS A 43 2.01 7.56 23.34
N TRP A 44 2.63 6.96 22.32
CA TRP A 44 2.03 6.87 20.99
C TRP A 44 0.67 6.15 20.96
N PRO A 45 0.45 5.00 21.65
CA PRO A 45 -0.84 4.33 21.60
C PRO A 45 -2.01 5.22 22.06
N ALA A 46 -1.81 6.00 23.12
CA ALA A 46 -2.83 6.92 23.63
C ALA A 46 -3.09 8.08 22.65
N VAL A 47 -2.02 8.72 22.15
CA VAL A 47 -2.13 9.82 21.18
C VAL A 47 -2.78 9.35 19.88
N GLN A 48 -2.39 8.17 19.38
CA GLN A 48 -2.97 7.61 18.16
C GLN A 48 -4.46 7.29 18.35
N ALA A 49 -4.87 6.77 19.52
CA ALA A 49 -6.28 6.53 19.84
C ALA A 49 -7.08 7.84 19.87
N GLU A 50 -6.56 8.89 20.50
CA GLU A 50 -7.20 10.21 20.56
C GLU A 50 -7.38 10.83 19.16
N LEU A 51 -6.32 10.80 18.34
CA LEU A 51 -6.37 11.31 16.96
C LEU A 51 -7.39 10.54 16.12
N ARG A 52 -7.41 9.21 16.21
CA ARG A 52 -8.43 8.38 15.53
C ARG A 52 -9.84 8.70 16.03
N ALA A 53 -10.02 8.89 17.33
CA ALA A 53 -11.32 9.25 17.90
C ALA A 53 -11.84 10.57 17.30
N SER A 54 -10.97 11.57 17.18
CA SER A 54 -11.27 12.87 16.57
C SER A 54 -11.72 12.74 15.11
N ASP A 55 -11.01 11.95 14.29
CA ASP A 55 -11.40 11.73 12.89
C ASP A 55 -12.73 10.97 12.76
N TYR A 56 -12.94 9.92 13.57
CA TYR A 56 -14.21 9.20 13.60
C TYR A 56 -15.36 10.10 14.06
N PHE A 57 -15.13 10.99 15.02
CA PHE A 57 -16.10 11.99 15.42
C PHE A 57 -16.45 12.94 14.27
N VAL A 58 -15.45 13.45 13.53
CA VAL A 58 -15.66 14.27 12.33
C VAL A 58 -16.52 13.53 11.30
N LEU A 59 -16.22 12.27 11.00
CA LEU A 59 -17.00 11.45 10.05
C LEU A 59 -18.43 11.23 10.54
N GLY A 60 -18.61 10.97 11.84
CA GLY A 60 -19.91 10.85 12.49
C GLY A 60 -20.75 12.13 12.37
N ARG A 61 -20.13 13.27 12.68
CA ARG A 61 -20.73 14.61 12.54
C ARG A 61 -21.15 14.91 11.11
N VAL A 62 -20.28 14.65 10.13
CA VAL A 62 -20.61 14.83 8.71
C VAL A 62 -21.82 13.98 8.33
N ALA A 63 -21.86 12.70 8.72
CA ALA A 63 -22.96 11.81 8.41
C ALA A 63 -24.28 12.25 9.08
N ALA A 64 -24.22 12.67 10.34
CA ALA A 64 -25.38 13.20 11.07
C ALA A 64 -25.92 14.49 10.42
N ALA A 65 -25.04 15.44 10.06
CA ALA A 65 -25.43 16.67 9.38
C ALA A 65 -26.09 16.39 8.02
N GLN A 66 -25.52 15.48 7.22
CA GLN A 66 -26.10 15.07 5.93
C GLN A 66 -27.46 14.38 6.08
N ALA A 67 -27.76 13.77 7.24
CA ALA A 67 -29.04 13.15 7.52
C ALA A 67 -30.15 14.18 7.79
N LEU A 68 -29.81 15.39 8.26
CA LEU A 68 -30.79 16.48 8.46
C LEU A 68 -31.43 16.93 7.15
N HIS A 69 -30.68 16.83 6.04
CA HIS A 69 -31.12 17.21 4.70
C HIS A 69 -31.67 16.04 3.88
N ALA A 70 -31.77 14.83 4.46
CA ALA A 70 -32.25 13.63 3.79
C ALA A 70 -33.61 13.19 4.35
N THR A 71 -34.33 12.35 3.60
CA THR A 71 -35.62 11.79 4.02
C THR A 71 -35.66 10.26 3.84
N GLY A 72 -36.67 9.61 4.43
CA GLY A 72 -36.93 8.18 4.25
C GLY A 72 -35.72 7.27 4.54
N LEU A 73 -35.46 6.36 3.60
CA LEU A 73 -34.39 5.36 3.70
C LEU A 73 -32.99 5.99 3.72
N GLU A 74 -32.77 7.05 2.93
CA GLU A 74 -31.47 7.74 2.87
C GLU A 74 -31.11 8.36 4.23
N LYS A 75 -32.08 9.01 4.88
CA LYS A 75 -31.90 9.54 6.24
C LYS A 75 -31.48 8.45 7.22
N LYS A 76 -32.18 7.30 7.21
CA LYS A 76 -31.84 6.16 8.07
C LYS A 76 -30.42 5.65 7.79
N GLN A 77 -30.05 5.46 6.53
CA GLN A 77 -28.71 4.99 6.16
C GLN A 77 -27.59 5.96 6.62
N LYS A 78 -27.81 7.27 6.49
CA LYS A 78 -26.86 8.28 6.96
C LYS A 78 -26.75 8.29 8.49
N LEU A 79 -27.86 8.15 9.21
CA LEU A 79 -27.86 8.03 10.68
C LEU A 79 -27.15 6.76 11.15
N PHE A 80 -27.37 5.60 10.51
CA PHE A 80 -26.63 4.37 10.84
C PHE A 80 -25.12 4.52 10.60
N ARG A 81 -24.71 5.23 9.54
CA ARG A 81 -23.29 5.56 9.34
C ARG A 81 -22.76 6.48 10.44
N ALA A 82 -23.53 7.48 10.85
CA ALA A 82 -23.17 8.36 11.95
C ALA A 82 -22.98 7.58 13.25
N GLU A 83 -23.95 6.74 13.62
CA GLU A 83 -23.90 5.84 14.78
C GLU A 83 -22.63 4.97 14.75
N THR A 84 -22.33 4.37 13.59
CA THR A 84 -21.15 3.51 13.42
C THR A 84 -19.86 4.27 13.71
N PHE A 85 -19.66 5.43 13.08
CA PHE A 85 -18.42 6.21 13.28
C PHE A 85 -18.33 6.77 14.70
N LEU A 86 -19.41 7.31 15.25
CA LEU A 86 -19.39 7.85 16.60
C LEU A 86 -19.18 6.76 17.66
N SER A 87 -19.68 5.55 17.43
CA SER A 87 -19.40 4.40 18.29
C SER A 87 -17.93 4.02 18.30
N GLN A 88 -17.25 4.11 17.14
CA GLN A 88 -15.80 3.94 17.07
C GLN A 88 -15.05 5.07 17.78
N ALA A 89 -15.49 6.32 17.60
CA ALA A 89 -14.91 7.46 18.29
C ALA A 89 -14.99 7.28 19.81
N ARG A 90 -16.16 6.87 20.33
CA ARG A 90 -16.40 6.58 21.75
C ARG A 90 -15.53 5.44 22.27
N ALA A 91 -15.35 4.38 21.48
CA ALA A 91 -14.52 3.25 21.89
C ALA A 91 -13.05 3.64 22.08
N LEU A 92 -12.59 4.67 21.36
CA LEU A 92 -11.23 5.20 21.44
C LEU A 92 -11.09 6.34 22.45
N ASN A 93 -12.12 7.17 22.59
CA ASN A 93 -12.19 8.26 23.56
C ASN A 93 -13.59 8.36 24.20
N GLY A 94 -13.83 7.57 25.25
CA GLY A 94 -15.14 7.48 25.90
C GLY A 94 -15.45 8.60 26.89
N GLN A 95 -14.52 9.53 27.10
CA GLN A 95 -14.63 10.66 28.05
C GLN A 95 -14.90 12.00 27.34
N ASP A 96 -15.24 11.96 26.06
CA ASP A 96 -15.57 13.13 25.26
C ASP A 96 -17.09 13.38 25.26
N ALA A 97 -17.48 14.53 25.83
CA ALA A 97 -18.88 14.93 25.93
C ALA A 97 -19.53 15.21 24.57
N GLU A 98 -18.77 15.65 23.56
CA GLU A 98 -19.30 15.91 22.22
C GLU A 98 -19.66 14.61 21.51
N ILE A 99 -18.81 13.59 21.64
CA ILE A 99 -19.07 12.24 21.10
C ILE A 99 -20.36 11.69 21.72
N ALA A 100 -20.46 11.71 23.05
CA ALA A 100 -21.64 11.20 23.75
C ALA A 100 -22.91 11.99 23.36
N TYR A 101 -22.85 13.32 23.36
CA TYR A 101 -24.00 14.15 23.01
C TYR A 101 -24.50 13.90 21.58
N LEU A 102 -23.58 13.83 20.61
CA LEU A 102 -23.94 13.60 19.21
C LEU A 102 -24.44 12.17 18.95
N LEU A 103 -23.92 11.17 19.67
CA LEU A 103 -24.51 9.83 19.68
C LEU A 103 -25.95 9.88 20.19
N GLY A 104 -26.20 10.57 21.30
CA GLY A 104 -27.55 10.73 21.85
C GLY A 104 -28.53 11.32 20.83
N LEU A 105 -28.14 12.36 20.11
CA LEU A 105 -28.96 12.96 19.04
C LEU A 105 -29.19 12.00 17.86
N THR A 106 -28.17 11.22 17.49
CA THR A 106 -28.23 10.25 16.39
C THR A 106 -29.17 9.10 16.73
N GLU A 107 -29.03 8.52 17.93
CA GLU A 107 -29.89 7.46 18.46
C GLU A 107 -31.34 7.92 18.58
N LEU A 108 -31.56 9.15 19.10
CA LEU A 108 -32.89 9.73 19.19
C LEU A 108 -33.53 9.88 17.81
N SER A 109 -32.76 10.32 16.81
CA SER A 109 -33.21 10.45 15.42
C SER A 109 -33.49 9.10 14.74
N LEU A 110 -32.89 8.01 15.23
CA LEU A 110 -33.18 6.63 14.82
C LEU A 110 -34.38 6.02 15.55
N GLY A 111 -34.97 6.71 16.54
CA GLY A 111 -36.05 6.20 17.38
C GLY A 111 -35.57 5.29 18.52
N LYS A 112 -34.26 5.24 18.80
CA LYS A 112 -33.65 4.41 19.84
C LYS A 112 -33.60 5.17 21.17
N HIS A 113 -34.77 5.46 21.73
CA HIS A 113 -34.93 6.35 22.89
C HIS A 113 -34.12 5.93 24.14
N LYS A 114 -34.00 4.63 24.42
CA LYS A 114 -33.23 4.13 25.57
C LYS A 114 -31.72 4.39 25.39
N GLN A 115 -31.20 4.11 24.20
CA GLN A 115 -29.80 4.40 23.86
C GLN A 115 -29.52 5.91 23.84
N ALA A 116 -30.47 6.71 23.34
CA ALA A 116 -30.36 8.15 23.39
C ALA A 116 -30.26 8.67 24.84
N ALA A 117 -31.13 8.19 25.73
CA ALA A 117 -31.11 8.54 27.15
C ALA A 117 -29.76 8.20 27.82
N PHE A 118 -29.23 6.99 27.55
CA PHE A 118 -27.90 6.58 28.01
C PHE A 118 -26.81 7.61 27.64
N TYR A 119 -26.76 8.00 26.37
CA TYR A 119 -25.72 8.91 25.88
C TYR A 119 -25.90 10.35 26.37
N PHE A 120 -27.14 10.83 26.53
CA PHE A 120 -27.39 12.15 27.13
C PHE A 120 -27.06 12.21 28.62
N ALA A 121 -27.37 11.15 29.38
CA ALA A 121 -26.96 11.05 30.77
C ALA A 121 -25.43 11.13 30.90
N ARG A 122 -24.72 10.35 30.08
CA ARG A 122 -23.25 10.36 30.04
C ARG A 122 -22.68 11.75 29.72
N ALA A 123 -23.20 12.41 28.69
CA ALA A 123 -22.78 13.78 28.33
C ALA A 123 -23.13 14.80 29.43
N GLY A 124 -24.25 14.62 30.14
CA GLY A 124 -24.70 15.49 31.23
C GLY A 124 -23.89 15.36 32.53
N ARG A 125 -23.11 14.29 32.69
CA ARG A 125 -22.16 14.14 33.81
C ARG A 125 -20.80 14.78 33.55
N MET A 126 -20.45 14.99 32.29
CA MET A 126 -19.17 15.57 31.91
C MET A 126 -19.25 17.11 32.00
N PRO A 127 -18.35 17.77 32.74
CA PRO A 127 -18.34 19.23 32.83
C PRO A 127 -17.99 19.83 31.47
N GLY A 128 -18.77 20.81 31.02
CA GLY A 128 -18.53 21.48 29.74
C GLY A 128 -19.76 22.14 29.13
N PRO A 129 -19.63 22.75 27.94
CA PRO A 129 -20.68 23.56 27.31
C PRO A 129 -21.92 22.75 26.88
N LEU A 130 -21.79 21.42 26.78
CA LEU A 130 -22.89 20.52 26.40
C LEU A 130 -23.68 19.97 27.59
N GLN A 131 -23.17 20.13 28.82
CA GLN A 131 -23.74 19.52 30.02
C GLN A 131 -25.22 19.86 30.20
N ALA A 132 -25.54 21.16 30.21
CA ALA A 132 -26.91 21.65 30.39
C ALA A 132 -27.86 21.16 29.27
N LYS A 133 -27.41 21.22 28.01
CA LYS A 133 -28.21 20.77 26.84
C LYS A 133 -28.48 19.27 26.87
N ALA A 134 -27.50 18.49 27.31
CA ALA A 134 -27.62 17.04 27.45
C ALA A 134 -28.66 16.69 28.52
N LEU A 135 -28.57 17.32 29.71
CA LEU A 135 -29.51 17.11 30.81
C LEU A 135 -30.94 17.56 30.46
N GLU A 136 -31.09 18.70 29.77
CA GLU A 136 -32.39 19.17 29.29
C GLU A 136 -33.02 18.18 28.29
N THR A 137 -32.22 17.62 27.38
CA THR A 137 -32.71 16.63 26.42
C THR A 137 -33.03 15.29 27.07
N LEU A 138 -32.22 14.85 28.04
CA LEU A 138 -32.52 13.68 28.86
C LEU A 138 -33.82 13.87 29.63
N ARG A 139 -34.06 15.07 30.19
CA ARG A 139 -35.28 15.38 30.93
C ARG A 139 -36.51 15.26 30.06
N ARG A 140 -36.46 15.76 28.82
CA ARG A 140 -37.55 15.58 27.85
C ARG A 140 -37.82 14.11 27.54
N ILE A 141 -36.79 13.28 27.41
CA ILE A 141 -36.96 11.83 27.22
C ILE A 141 -37.64 11.22 28.45
N TYR A 142 -37.17 11.53 29.65
CA TYR A 142 -37.75 11.08 30.92
C TYR A 142 -39.24 11.46 31.02
N ASP A 143 -39.59 12.73 30.84
CA ASP A 143 -40.97 13.24 30.93
C ASP A 143 -41.89 12.58 29.89
N SER A 144 -41.38 12.28 28.69
CA SER A 144 -42.13 11.59 27.64
C SER A 144 -42.30 10.08 27.87
N SER A 145 -41.38 9.47 28.63
CA SER A 145 -41.30 8.02 28.81
C SER A 145 -42.17 7.50 29.96
N ILE A 146 -42.63 8.37 30.85
CA ILE A 146 -43.36 7.97 32.05
C ILE A 146 -44.67 8.76 32.19
N ARG A 147 -45.82 8.06 32.13
CA ARG A 147 -47.14 8.66 32.36
C ARG A 147 -47.42 9.01 33.83
N GLN A 148 -46.72 8.35 34.78
CA GLN A 148 -46.70 8.66 36.22
C GLN A 148 -45.32 8.29 36.83
N PRO A 149 -44.48 9.27 37.22
CA PRO A 149 -43.10 9.00 37.65
C PRO A 149 -43.02 8.30 39.01
N THR A 150 -42.63 7.02 39.01
CA THR A 150 -42.31 6.25 40.23
C THR A 150 -40.81 6.28 40.59
N VAL A 151 -39.96 6.83 39.71
CA VAL A 151 -38.51 6.95 39.87
C VAL A 151 -38.15 8.41 39.64
N SER A 152 -37.29 9.00 40.48
CA SER A 152 -36.82 10.37 40.28
C SER A 152 -36.01 10.51 38.99
N PHE A 153 -35.83 11.74 38.49
CA PHE A 153 -34.99 12.01 37.32
C PHE A 153 -33.54 11.55 37.54
N GLU A 154 -33.02 11.76 38.75
CA GLU A 154 -31.69 11.32 39.16
C GLU A 154 -31.59 9.79 39.16
N GLY A 155 -32.63 9.10 39.67
CA GLY A 155 -32.72 7.64 39.65
C GLY A 155 -32.81 7.06 38.24
N PHE A 156 -33.60 7.71 37.37
CA PHE A 156 -33.69 7.36 35.95
C PHE A 156 -32.34 7.53 35.24
N SER A 157 -31.69 8.68 35.44
CA SER A 157 -30.37 8.97 34.85
C SER A 157 -29.32 7.95 35.28
N ALA A 158 -29.30 7.55 36.55
CA ALA A 158 -28.38 6.53 37.04
C ALA A 158 -28.67 5.13 36.44
N SER A 159 -29.95 4.75 36.35
CA SER A 159 -30.39 3.47 35.81
C SER A 159 -30.05 3.29 34.33
N VAL A 160 -30.33 4.29 33.48
CA VAL A 160 -30.04 4.20 32.04
C VAL A 160 -28.54 4.09 31.76
N GLU A 161 -27.70 4.67 32.62
CA GLU A 161 -26.24 4.53 32.51
C GLU A 161 -25.75 3.15 32.88
N GLN A 162 -26.21 2.60 34.00
CA GLN A 162 -25.85 1.25 34.40
C GLN A 162 -26.28 0.21 33.36
N GLU A 163 -27.49 0.33 32.81
CA GLU A 163 -27.98 -0.56 31.76
C GLU A 163 -27.24 -0.41 30.42
N GLY A 164 -26.86 0.82 30.07
CA GLY A 164 -26.16 1.13 28.82
C GLY A 164 -24.71 0.66 28.82
N GLU A 165 -24.01 0.73 29.96
CA GLU A 165 -22.64 0.21 30.08
C GLU A 165 -22.60 -1.32 29.96
N LEU A 166 -23.58 -2.03 30.51
CA LEU A 166 -23.70 -3.50 30.40
C LEU A 166 -23.98 -3.98 28.97
N LYS A 167 -24.61 -3.15 28.13
CA LYS A 167 -24.99 -3.48 26.74
C LYS A 167 -24.06 -2.90 25.68
N ALA A 168 -23.04 -2.14 26.06
CA ALA A 168 -22.07 -1.58 25.14
C ALA A 168 -21.24 -2.72 24.51
N ALA A 169 -21.66 -3.22 23.35
CA ALA A 169 -20.93 -4.25 22.61
C ALA A 169 -19.50 -3.77 22.27
N PRO A 170 -18.49 -4.65 22.32
CA PRO A 170 -17.16 -4.32 21.85
C PRO A 170 -17.20 -3.98 20.36
N VAL A 171 -16.71 -2.79 20.02
CA VAL A 171 -16.70 -2.31 18.64
C VAL A 171 -15.68 -3.12 17.83
N THR A 172 -16.17 -3.91 16.87
CA THR A 172 -15.29 -4.62 15.93
C THR A 172 -14.74 -3.60 14.91
N PRO A 173 -13.42 -3.54 14.67
CA PRO A 173 -12.86 -2.61 13.69
C PRO A 173 -13.46 -2.82 12.29
N ILE A 174 -13.76 -1.71 11.58
CA ILE A 174 -14.43 -1.70 10.26
C ILE A 174 -13.60 -2.38 9.17
N ILE A 175 -12.29 -2.48 9.34
CA ILE A 175 -11.38 -3.16 8.42
C ILE A 175 -10.77 -4.35 9.15
N SER A 176 -11.60 -5.38 9.36
CA SER A 176 -11.14 -6.64 9.92
C SER A 176 -11.54 -7.79 9.01
N ILE A 177 -10.57 -8.25 8.22
CA ILE A 177 -10.51 -9.59 7.65
C ILE A 177 -9.95 -10.48 8.76
N SER A 178 -10.81 -10.97 9.66
CA SER A 178 -10.36 -11.84 10.74
C SER A 178 -9.76 -13.12 10.15
N THR A 179 -8.43 -13.27 10.23
CA THR A 179 -7.73 -14.51 9.92
C THR A 179 -6.99 -14.94 11.17
N GLN A 180 -7.56 -15.93 11.88
CA GLN A 180 -6.80 -16.76 12.80
C GLN A 180 -6.16 -17.87 11.98
N ALA A 181 -5.18 -17.51 11.16
CA ALA A 181 -4.47 -18.48 10.33
C ALA A 181 -3.35 -19.15 11.14
N ARG A 182 -2.88 -20.29 10.68
CA ARG A 182 -1.64 -20.95 11.14
C ARG A 182 -0.75 -21.17 9.93
N ASP A 183 0.54 -21.43 10.13
CA ASP A 183 1.45 -21.77 9.03
C ASP A 183 0.92 -22.93 8.16
N GLY A 184 0.19 -23.88 8.76
CA GLY A 184 -0.48 -24.98 8.07
C GLY A 184 -1.71 -24.60 7.24
N ASP A 185 -2.17 -23.34 7.30
CA ASP A 185 -3.33 -22.87 6.55
C ASP A 185 -2.97 -22.32 5.16
N TYR A 186 -1.67 -22.27 4.84
CA TYR A 186 -1.15 -21.92 3.52
C TYR A 186 -0.86 -23.19 2.72
N ALA A 187 -1.61 -23.39 1.63
CA ALA A 187 -1.52 -24.61 0.81
C ALA A 187 -0.31 -24.58 -0.14
N GLY A 188 0.16 -23.39 -0.54
CA GLY A 188 1.13 -23.17 -1.61
C GLY A 188 0.50 -23.20 -3.01
N SER A 189 1.20 -22.61 -3.98
CA SER A 189 0.68 -22.38 -5.34
C SER A 189 0.28 -23.67 -6.07
N HIS A 190 1.02 -24.77 -5.88
CA HIS A 190 0.78 -26.04 -6.55
C HIS A 190 -0.60 -26.63 -6.22
N ALA A 191 -1.14 -26.38 -5.03
CA ALA A 191 -2.48 -26.83 -4.65
C ALA A 191 -3.59 -26.17 -5.49
N CYS A 192 -3.32 -25.03 -6.11
CA CYS A 192 -4.28 -24.29 -6.94
C CYS A 192 -4.35 -24.85 -8.38
N GLN A 193 -3.28 -25.48 -8.87
CA GLN A 193 -3.14 -25.88 -10.28
C GLN A 193 -4.28 -26.82 -10.77
N PRO A 194 -4.70 -27.87 -10.04
CA PRO A 194 -5.69 -28.81 -10.56
C PRO A 194 -7.04 -28.19 -10.90
N CYS A 195 -7.46 -27.17 -10.14
CA CYS A 195 -8.74 -26.47 -10.35
C CYS A 195 -8.60 -25.17 -11.16
N HIS A 196 -7.40 -24.55 -11.17
CA HIS A 196 -7.14 -23.24 -11.77
C HIS A 196 -5.98 -23.26 -12.78
N ALA A 197 -5.90 -24.32 -13.60
CA ALA A 197 -4.77 -24.58 -14.49
C ALA A 197 -4.37 -23.38 -15.37
N ALA A 198 -5.35 -22.76 -16.06
CA ALA A 198 -5.07 -21.62 -16.94
C ALA A 198 -4.50 -20.40 -16.19
N ILE A 199 -5.00 -20.11 -14.98
CA ILE A 199 -4.49 -19.01 -14.15
C ILE A 199 -3.09 -19.34 -13.65
N TYR A 200 -2.87 -20.57 -13.17
CA TYR A 200 -1.58 -21.05 -12.72
C TYR A 200 -0.53 -20.93 -13.83
N ASP A 201 -0.86 -21.39 -15.04
CA ASP A 201 0.00 -21.35 -16.22
C ASP A 201 0.34 -19.94 -16.68
N SER A 202 -0.60 -19.01 -16.53
CA SER A 202 -0.35 -17.60 -16.79
C SER A 202 0.53 -16.99 -15.69
N TRP A 203 0.20 -17.22 -14.42
CA TRP A 203 0.89 -16.63 -13.27
C TRP A 203 2.38 -17.03 -13.23
N GLN A 204 2.71 -18.30 -13.48
CA GLN A 204 4.11 -18.77 -13.48
C GLN A 204 4.98 -18.12 -14.57
N LYS A 205 4.35 -17.43 -15.54
CA LYS A 205 5.03 -16.66 -16.60
C LYS A 205 5.21 -15.18 -16.26
N THR A 206 4.57 -14.69 -15.20
CA THR A 206 4.60 -13.29 -14.78
C THR A 206 5.93 -12.93 -14.10
N GLY A 207 6.19 -11.61 -13.97
CA GLY A 207 7.31 -11.12 -13.17
C GLY A 207 7.22 -11.52 -11.69
N MET A 208 6.00 -11.60 -11.13
CA MET A 208 5.75 -11.99 -9.74
C MET A 208 6.11 -13.46 -9.49
N GLY A 209 5.61 -14.37 -10.31
CA GLY A 209 5.94 -15.80 -10.21
C GLY A 209 7.40 -16.13 -10.56
N ARG A 210 8.10 -15.22 -11.26
CA ARG A 210 9.51 -15.39 -11.66
C ARG A 210 10.48 -14.46 -10.93
N MET A 211 10.06 -13.80 -9.86
CA MET A 211 10.89 -12.80 -9.19
C MET A 211 12.13 -13.43 -8.57
N LEU A 212 11.98 -14.59 -7.94
CA LEU A 212 13.08 -15.47 -7.52
C LEU A 212 12.85 -16.85 -8.10
N ARG A 213 13.89 -17.45 -8.68
CA ARG A 213 13.87 -18.85 -9.13
C ARG A 213 15.17 -19.52 -8.77
N ALA A 214 15.07 -20.79 -8.37
CA ALA A 214 16.24 -21.66 -8.32
C ALA A 214 16.92 -21.73 -9.69
N TYR A 215 18.24 -21.90 -9.68
CA TYR A 215 19.04 -21.98 -10.89
C TYR A 215 18.53 -23.10 -11.80
N ARG A 216 18.29 -22.72 -13.06
CA ARG A 216 18.20 -23.62 -14.20
C ARG A 216 18.85 -22.91 -15.39
N PRO A 217 19.66 -23.59 -16.23
CA PRO A 217 20.36 -22.94 -17.34
C PRO A 217 19.43 -22.11 -18.25
N GLU A 218 18.23 -22.63 -18.54
CA GLU A 218 17.21 -21.97 -19.37
C GLU A 218 16.64 -20.67 -18.79
N ASN A 219 16.87 -20.40 -17.50
CA ASN A 219 16.39 -19.21 -16.82
C ASN A 219 17.37 -18.03 -16.89
N VAL A 220 18.61 -18.27 -17.32
CA VAL A 220 19.69 -17.27 -17.36
C VAL A 220 19.53 -16.37 -18.57
N MET A 221 19.39 -15.07 -18.31
CA MET A 221 19.25 -14.03 -19.34
C MET A 221 20.59 -13.37 -19.71
N GLY A 222 21.60 -13.52 -18.86
CA GLY A 222 22.88 -12.82 -18.97
C GLY A 222 23.83 -13.46 -19.97
N ASP A 223 24.73 -12.63 -20.49
CA ASP A 223 25.81 -13.10 -21.35
C ASP A 223 26.99 -13.60 -20.51
N PHE A 224 27.15 -14.93 -20.45
CA PHE A 224 28.26 -15.61 -19.76
C PHE A 224 29.33 -16.14 -20.72
N ARG A 225 29.24 -15.82 -22.02
CA ARG A 225 30.14 -16.36 -23.05
C ARG A 225 30.97 -15.30 -23.75
N VAL A 226 30.33 -14.22 -24.21
CA VAL A 226 30.97 -13.22 -25.08
C VAL A 226 31.32 -11.97 -24.28
N ASN A 227 30.32 -11.24 -23.81
CA ASN A 227 30.50 -10.02 -23.00
C ASN A 227 30.43 -10.37 -21.52
N ASN A 228 31.29 -11.28 -21.10
CA ASN A 228 31.22 -11.98 -19.82
C ASN A 228 32.14 -11.39 -18.75
N GLN A 229 32.52 -10.12 -18.87
CA GLN A 229 33.37 -9.44 -17.91
C GLN A 229 32.75 -8.11 -17.48
N PHE A 230 33.05 -7.70 -16.24
CA PHE A 230 32.70 -6.39 -15.71
C PHE A 230 33.94 -5.70 -15.17
N SER A 231 34.18 -4.48 -15.64
CA SER A 231 35.24 -3.59 -15.15
C SER A 231 34.68 -2.51 -14.25
N ASP A 232 35.45 -2.14 -13.23
CA ASP A 232 35.16 -0.98 -12.38
C ASP A 232 35.54 0.34 -13.07
N GLU A 233 35.42 1.45 -12.35
CA GLU A 233 35.68 2.79 -12.89
C GLU A 233 37.16 3.04 -13.23
N THR A 234 38.07 2.22 -12.72
CA THR A 234 39.50 2.27 -13.07
C THR A 234 39.81 1.54 -14.37
N GLY A 235 38.83 0.82 -14.93
CA GLY A 235 38.99 -0.07 -16.07
C GLY A 235 39.45 -1.47 -15.70
N ALA A 236 39.75 -1.73 -14.41
CA ALA A 236 40.16 -3.05 -13.95
C ALA A 236 38.99 -4.04 -13.98
N VAL A 237 39.22 -5.23 -14.53
CA VAL A 237 38.23 -6.32 -14.52
C VAL A 237 38.11 -6.86 -13.10
N VAL A 238 36.91 -6.75 -12.52
CA VAL A 238 36.61 -7.15 -11.13
C VAL A 238 35.55 -8.23 -11.01
N ALA A 239 34.82 -8.55 -12.09
CA ALA A 239 33.97 -9.72 -12.17
C ALA A 239 34.09 -10.43 -13.53
N ARG A 240 34.00 -11.75 -13.53
CA ARG A 240 33.98 -12.60 -14.73
C ARG A 240 32.87 -13.63 -14.62
N MET A 241 32.16 -13.83 -15.71
CA MET A 241 31.04 -14.76 -15.82
C MET A 241 31.48 -15.91 -16.71
N SER A 242 31.21 -17.14 -16.29
CA SER A 242 31.63 -18.33 -17.06
C SER A 242 30.62 -19.45 -16.97
N ILE A 243 30.75 -20.40 -17.89
CA ILE A 243 29.98 -21.65 -17.90
C ILE A 243 30.98 -22.80 -17.84
N THR A 244 30.87 -23.63 -16.81
CA THR A 244 31.71 -24.81 -16.61
C THR A 244 30.81 -26.02 -16.39
N ARG A 245 30.93 -27.05 -17.23
CA ARG A 245 30.07 -28.25 -17.18
C ARG A 245 28.58 -27.90 -17.08
N ASP A 246 28.12 -27.02 -17.96
CA ASP A 246 26.74 -26.51 -18.04
C ASP A 246 26.19 -25.77 -16.80
N LYS A 247 27.05 -25.47 -15.82
CA LYS A 247 26.71 -24.59 -14.69
C LYS A 247 27.31 -23.20 -14.88
N HIS A 248 26.51 -22.19 -14.60
CA HIS A 248 26.92 -20.78 -14.63
C HIS A 248 27.64 -20.40 -13.34
N TYR A 249 28.74 -19.65 -13.46
CA TYR A 249 29.56 -19.18 -12.35
C TYR A 249 29.85 -17.69 -12.48
N VAL A 250 30.05 -17.04 -11.34
CA VAL A 250 30.55 -15.67 -11.24
C VAL A 250 31.83 -15.70 -10.43
N ALA A 251 32.94 -15.28 -11.04
CA ALA A 251 34.20 -15.03 -10.36
C ALA A 251 34.28 -13.55 -9.99
N VAL A 252 34.58 -13.24 -8.74
CA VAL A 252 34.76 -11.86 -8.25
C VAL A 252 36.18 -11.72 -7.73
N ARG A 253 36.86 -10.65 -8.16
CA ARG A 253 38.20 -10.30 -7.68
C ARG A 253 38.08 -9.59 -6.35
N ASP A 254 38.78 -10.03 -5.31
CA ASP A 254 38.76 -9.36 -4.01
C ASP A 254 39.81 -8.24 -3.89
N ARG A 255 39.82 -7.55 -2.73
CA ARG A 255 40.75 -6.44 -2.48
C ARG A 255 42.23 -6.85 -2.44
N ALA A 256 42.54 -8.14 -2.19
CA ALA A 256 43.91 -8.65 -2.28
C ALA A 256 44.32 -8.95 -3.73
N GLY A 257 43.36 -8.88 -4.66
CA GLY A 257 43.56 -9.18 -6.08
C GLY A 257 43.25 -10.62 -6.45
N GLU A 258 42.82 -11.45 -5.49
CA GLU A 258 42.52 -12.87 -5.65
C GLU A 258 41.13 -13.11 -6.24
N TRP A 259 40.98 -14.14 -7.07
CA TRP A 259 39.70 -14.48 -7.69
C TRP A 259 38.96 -15.54 -6.88
N ARG A 260 37.73 -15.23 -6.47
CA ARG A 260 36.82 -16.20 -5.85
C ARG A 260 35.68 -16.55 -6.78
N ILE A 261 35.47 -17.84 -7.01
CA ILE A 261 34.48 -18.35 -7.95
C ILE A 261 33.28 -18.86 -7.18
N TYR A 262 32.09 -18.38 -7.55
CA TYR A 262 30.83 -18.73 -6.92
C TYR A 262 29.88 -19.34 -7.95
N PRO A 263 29.19 -20.45 -7.64
CA PRO A 263 28.10 -20.93 -8.48
C PRO A 263 26.93 -19.95 -8.47
N VAL A 264 26.23 -19.85 -9.60
CA VAL A 264 24.90 -19.25 -9.64
C VAL A 264 23.90 -20.30 -9.16
N ASP A 265 23.21 -20.01 -8.06
CA ASP A 265 22.21 -20.91 -7.46
C ASP A 265 20.79 -20.33 -7.53
N TYR A 266 20.66 -19.01 -7.76
CA TYR A 266 19.38 -18.35 -8.00
C TYR A 266 19.47 -17.27 -9.09
N THR A 267 18.34 -17.08 -9.79
CA THR A 267 18.10 -15.93 -10.67
C THR A 267 17.05 -15.02 -10.05
N ILE A 268 17.25 -13.71 -10.11
CA ILE A 268 16.37 -12.68 -9.54
C ILE A 268 15.94 -11.70 -10.64
N GLY A 269 14.63 -11.58 -10.87
CA GLY A 269 14.08 -10.79 -11.98
C GLY A 269 14.03 -11.53 -13.32
N SER A 270 13.21 -11.01 -14.23
CA SER A 270 12.79 -11.74 -15.45
C SER A 270 12.40 -10.89 -16.66
N LYS A 271 12.56 -9.56 -16.63
CA LYS A 271 12.11 -8.66 -17.72
C LYS A 271 13.26 -7.82 -18.30
N TRP A 272 13.64 -6.77 -17.59
CA TRP A 272 14.57 -5.74 -18.07
C TRP A 272 16.02 -5.94 -17.59
N GLN A 273 16.16 -6.72 -16.54
CA GLN A 273 17.41 -7.00 -15.86
C GLN A 273 17.26 -8.30 -15.07
N GLN A 274 18.38 -8.98 -14.85
CA GLN A 274 18.44 -10.18 -14.02
C GLN A 274 19.68 -10.12 -13.14
N ALA A 275 19.45 -10.14 -11.84
CA ALA A 275 20.49 -10.35 -10.84
C ALA A 275 20.62 -11.86 -10.55
N TYR A 276 21.74 -12.23 -9.93
CA TYR A 276 22.08 -13.61 -9.64
C TYR A 276 22.54 -13.71 -8.19
N ALA A 277 22.40 -14.89 -7.59
CA ALA A 277 22.86 -15.13 -6.23
C ALA A 277 23.48 -16.51 -6.08
N THR A 278 24.39 -16.62 -5.10
CA THR A 278 25.02 -17.86 -4.67
C THR A 278 24.48 -18.27 -3.31
N ARG A 279 24.40 -19.58 -3.06
CA ARG A 279 24.03 -20.15 -1.76
C ARG A 279 25.26 -20.76 -1.08
N LEU A 280 25.54 -20.31 0.13
CA LEU A 280 26.62 -20.88 0.95
C LEU A 280 26.17 -22.20 1.61
N PRO A 281 27.13 -23.05 2.04
CA PRO A 281 26.81 -24.25 2.81
C PRO A 281 26.01 -23.99 4.10
N THR A 282 26.17 -22.81 4.70
CA THR A 282 25.40 -22.34 5.86
C THR A 282 23.91 -22.11 5.55
N GLY A 283 23.54 -22.02 4.27
CA GLY A 283 22.19 -21.70 3.82
C GLY A 283 21.98 -20.22 3.48
N ASP A 284 22.93 -19.34 3.80
CA ASP A 284 22.89 -17.93 3.41
C ASP A 284 22.91 -17.76 1.89
N VAL A 285 22.07 -16.88 1.37
CA VAL A 285 22.01 -16.54 -0.06
C VAL A 285 22.52 -15.12 -0.24
N HIS A 286 23.55 -14.95 -1.06
CA HIS A 286 24.18 -13.65 -1.31
C HIS A 286 23.99 -13.22 -2.76
N VAL A 287 23.47 -12.01 -2.95
CA VAL A 287 23.24 -11.41 -4.27
C VAL A 287 24.53 -10.81 -4.79
N PHE A 288 24.95 -11.21 -5.99
CA PHE A 288 26.15 -10.65 -6.62
C PHE A 288 25.99 -9.14 -6.85
N PRO A 289 27.10 -8.36 -6.78
CA PRO A 289 27.05 -6.92 -6.96
C PRO A 289 26.85 -6.49 -8.43
N VAL A 290 27.03 -7.44 -9.36
CA VAL A 290 26.81 -7.25 -10.79
C VAL A 290 25.55 -7.98 -11.24
N GLN A 291 24.79 -7.34 -12.11
CA GLN A 291 23.60 -7.92 -12.75
C GLN A 291 23.62 -7.66 -14.25
N TYR A 292 22.86 -8.44 -15.02
CA TYR A 292 22.76 -8.24 -16.46
C TYR A 292 21.58 -7.35 -16.82
N SER A 293 21.80 -6.36 -17.69
CA SER A 293 20.75 -5.49 -18.24
C SER A 293 20.42 -5.92 -19.66
N THR A 294 19.16 -6.27 -19.94
CA THR A 294 18.73 -6.52 -21.33
C THR A 294 18.52 -5.22 -22.11
N ILE A 295 18.25 -4.12 -21.40
CA ILE A 295 18.15 -2.78 -21.99
C ILE A 295 19.50 -2.33 -22.54
N LYS A 296 20.57 -2.42 -21.73
CA LYS A 296 21.92 -2.00 -22.12
C LYS A 296 22.73 -3.11 -22.77
N ARG A 297 22.23 -4.36 -22.77
CA ARG A 297 22.91 -5.59 -23.22
C ARG A 297 24.29 -5.81 -22.61
N GLN A 298 24.44 -5.45 -21.33
CA GLN A 298 25.72 -5.53 -20.61
C GLN A 298 25.54 -5.77 -19.12
N TRP A 299 26.62 -6.16 -18.46
CA TRP A 299 26.71 -6.24 -17.01
C TRP A 299 26.83 -4.85 -16.39
N VAL A 300 26.11 -4.63 -15.30
CA VAL A 300 26.10 -3.36 -14.56
C VAL A 300 26.26 -3.61 -13.07
N ASN A 301 26.88 -2.67 -12.38
CA ASN A 301 26.91 -2.64 -10.92
C ASN A 301 25.56 -2.20 -10.38
N TYR A 302 24.78 -3.14 -9.85
CA TYR A 302 23.42 -2.89 -9.37
C TYR A 302 23.40 -1.92 -8.19
N TRP A 303 24.23 -2.20 -7.17
CA TRP A 303 24.22 -1.43 -5.93
C TRP A 303 24.67 0.01 -6.16
N LYS A 304 25.59 0.27 -7.09
CA LYS A 304 26.00 1.64 -7.45
C LYS A 304 24.84 2.46 -8.02
N VAL A 305 23.86 1.81 -8.65
CA VAL A 305 22.70 2.47 -9.26
C VAL A 305 21.65 2.85 -8.22
N ILE A 306 21.41 1.98 -7.23
CA ILE A 306 20.31 2.16 -6.27
C ILE A 306 20.75 2.75 -4.93
N ASP A 307 22.04 2.62 -4.58
CA ASP A 307 22.56 3.13 -3.31
C ASP A 307 23.13 4.54 -3.45
N PRO A 308 23.26 5.26 -2.33
CA PRO A 308 24.05 6.48 -2.28
C PRO A 308 25.49 6.28 -2.80
N PRO A 309 26.08 7.32 -3.46
CA PRO A 309 27.50 7.32 -3.79
C PRO A 309 28.35 7.01 -2.57
N GLY A 310 29.32 6.10 -2.73
CA GLY A 310 30.18 5.63 -1.64
C GLY A 310 29.64 4.44 -0.84
N SER A 311 28.48 3.88 -1.20
CA SER A 311 27.97 2.67 -0.53
C SER A 311 28.96 1.51 -0.57
N PRO A 312 29.27 0.86 0.56
CA PRO A 312 30.12 -0.33 0.58
C PRO A 312 29.60 -1.48 -0.30
N ARG A 313 28.27 -1.60 -0.48
CA ARG A 313 27.67 -2.62 -1.36
C ARG A 313 28.03 -2.43 -2.83
N ALA A 314 28.28 -1.19 -3.24
CA ALA A 314 28.69 -0.87 -4.60
C ALA A 314 30.15 -1.28 -4.90
N VAL A 315 30.95 -1.61 -3.89
CA VAL A 315 32.33 -2.03 -4.08
C VAL A 315 32.37 -3.52 -4.41
N VAL A 316 32.38 -3.85 -5.71
CA VAL A 316 32.36 -5.23 -6.24
C VAL A 316 33.43 -6.11 -5.57
N THR A 317 34.64 -5.57 -5.38
CA THR A 317 35.78 -6.29 -4.78
C THR A 317 35.63 -6.60 -3.28
N SER A 318 34.56 -6.13 -2.64
CA SER A 318 34.24 -6.43 -1.25
C SER A 318 33.18 -7.53 -1.10
N PHE A 319 32.67 -8.10 -2.20
CA PHE A 319 31.63 -9.13 -2.15
C PHE A 319 32.02 -10.36 -1.33
N ASN A 320 33.31 -10.71 -1.32
CA ASN A 320 33.85 -11.85 -0.56
C ASN A 320 33.69 -11.73 0.96
N GLN A 321 33.34 -10.53 1.48
CA GLN A 321 33.02 -10.32 2.89
C GLN A 321 31.67 -10.92 3.28
N LEU A 322 30.77 -11.19 2.31
CA LEU A 322 29.50 -11.89 2.50
C LEU A 322 28.68 -11.32 3.68
N SER A 323 28.61 -9.99 3.77
CA SER A 323 27.93 -9.31 4.87
C SER A 323 26.41 -9.31 4.72
N THR A 324 25.70 -8.96 5.79
CA THR A 324 24.23 -8.85 5.83
C THR A 324 23.67 -7.94 4.75
N THR A 325 24.45 -6.99 4.23
CA THR A 325 24.02 -6.05 3.18
C THR A 325 23.85 -6.70 1.81
N THR A 326 24.49 -7.84 1.58
CA THR A 326 24.36 -8.66 0.35
C THR A 326 23.42 -9.86 0.52
N SER A 327 22.92 -10.09 1.75
CA SER A 327 21.99 -11.19 2.05
C SER A 327 20.66 -10.98 1.33
N TYR A 328 20.27 -11.95 0.50
CA TYR A 328 18.99 -11.96 -0.18
C TYR A 328 17.84 -12.10 0.82
N GLN A 329 17.98 -13.01 1.80
CA GLN A 329 16.93 -13.27 2.78
C GLN A 329 16.57 -12.04 3.61
N ILE A 330 17.58 -11.24 3.99
CA ILE A 330 17.36 -10.05 4.81
C ILE A 330 16.79 -8.90 3.97
N ASN A 331 17.33 -8.66 2.77
CA ASN A 331 17.09 -7.41 2.05
C ASN A 331 16.07 -7.52 0.90
N CYS A 332 15.79 -8.72 0.40
CA CYS A 332 15.01 -8.91 -0.82
C CYS A 332 13.83 -9.87 -0.63
N ALA A 333 14.03 -10.95 0.14
CA ALA A 333 13.01 -11.97 0.34
C ALA A 333 11.66 -11.44 0.86
N PRO A 334 11.59 -10.43 1.76
CA PRO A 334 10.28 -9.94 2.23
C PRO A 334 9.31 -9.55 1.11
N CYS A 335 9.83 -8.99 0.01
CA CYS A 335 9.02 -8.60 -1.15
C CYS A 335 9.10 -9.57 -2.34
N HIS A 336 10.01 -10.55 -2.32
CA HIS A 336 10.34 -11.41 -3.48
C HIS A 336 10.14 -12.92 -3.23
N THR A 337 9.67 -13.32 -2.04
CA THR A 337 9.32 -14.71 -1.71
C THR A 337 7.94 -14.78 -1.06
N SER A 338 7.42 -15.99 -0.87
CA SER A 338 6.12 -16.22 -0.25
C SER A 338 6.23 -16.92 1.10
N GLN A 339 5.44 -16.44 2.07
CA GLN A 339 5.42 -16.91 3.46
C GLN A 339 6.83 -16.96 4.07
N LEU A 340 7.52 -15.82 4.07
CA LEU A 340 8.82 -15.64 4.71
C LEU A 340 8.64 -15.50 6.22
N ARG A 341 9.43 -16.23 7.00
CA ARG A 341 9.49 -16.11 8.46
C ARG A 341 10.93 -16.09 8.98
N ALA A 342 11.14 -15.37 10.07
CA ALA A 342 12.33 -15.48 10.91
C ALA A 342 12.17 -16.69 11.85
N MET A 343 13.17 -17.57 11.86
CA MET A 343 13.16 -18.82 12.63
C MET A 343 13.56 -18.62 14.10
N ARG A 344 14.09 -17.44 14.45
CA ARG A 344 14.50 -17.08 15.81
C ARG A 344 14.31 -15.59 16.07
N PRO A 345 14.18 -15.17 17.34
CA PRO A 345 14.18 -13.76 17.70
C PRO A 345 15.49 -13.07 17.28
N ASN A 346 15.40 -11.80 16.88
CA ASN A 346 16.54 -10.96 16.46
C ASN A 346 17.46 -11.64 15.44
N PRO A 347 16.94 -11.98 14.24
CA PRO A 347 17.74 -12.61 13.20
C PRO A 347 18.89 -11.69 12.79
N SER A 348 20.07 -12.28 12.60
CA SER A 348 21.31 -11.55 12.28
C SER A 348 22.01 -12.08 11.03
N SER A 349 21.56 -13.21 10.49
CA SER A 349 22.08 -13.87 9.28
C SER A 349 20.95 -14.27 8.33
N GLY A 350 21.28 -14.53 7.07
CA GLY A 350 20.28 -14.90 6.07
C GLY A 350 19.66 -16.28 6.31
N HIS A 351 20.43 -17.24 6.82
CA HIS A 351 19.95 -18.57 7.18
C HIS A 351 18.99 -18.60 8.39
N ASP A 352 18.82 -17.47 9.09
CA ASP A 352 17.80 -17.33 10.13
C ASP A 352 16.39 -17.21 9.55
N PHE A 353 16.25 -17.13 8.23
CA PHE A 353 14.98 -16.97 7.55
C PHE A 353 14.65 -18.16 6.66
N GLU A 354 13.37 -18.50 6.62
CA GLU A 354 12.81 -19.54 5.78
C GLU A 354 11.61 -18.98 5.00
N PHE A 355 11.50 -19.32 3.72
CA PHE A 355 10.32 -19.02 2.91
C PHE A 355 9.76 -20.31 2.32
N ARG A 356 8.44 -20.37 2.15
CA ARG A 356 7.75 -21.55 1.61
C ARG A 356 7.97 -21.71 0.11
N GLU A 357 7.82 -20.63 -0.65
CA GLU A 357 7.97 -20.64 -2.12
C GLU A 357 8.82 -19.47 -2.61
N SER A 358 9.61 -19.73 -3.66
CA SER A 358 10.34 -18.69 -4.39
C SER A 358 9.39 -17.87 -5.26
N GLY A 359 9.54 -16.55 -5.28
CA GLY A 359 8.63 -15.65 -5.97
C GLY A 359 7.36 -15.37 -5.18
N ILE A 360 6.43 -14.64 -5.81
CA ILE A 360 5.17 -14.21 -5.18
C ILE A 360 4.04 -15.12 -5.64
N ASN A 361 3.57 -15.96 -4.73
CA ASN A 361 2.57 -16.99 -4.95
C ASN A 361 1.13 -16.44 -4.86
N CYS A 362 0.17 -17.33 -5.10
CA CYS A 362 -1.26 -17.02 -5.07
C CYS A 362 -1.69 -16.45 -3.70
N GLU A 363 -1.15 -17.00 -2.61
CA GLU A 363 -1.59 -16.73 -1.24
C GLU A 363 -1.04 -15.39 -0.70
N MET A 364 0.00 -14.82 -1.31
CA MET A 364 0.45 -13.44 -1.02
C MET A 364 -0.60 -12.38 -1.41
N CYS A 365 -1.53 -12.71 -2.31
CA CYS A 365 -2.61 -11.82 -2.75
C CYS A 365 -4.00 -12.30 -2.34
N HIS A 366 -4.21 -13.62 -2.28
CA HIS A 366 -5.51 -14.21 -1.94
C HIS A 366 -5.60 -14.66 -0.47
N GLY A 367 -4.50 -14.65 0.29
CA GLY A 367 -4.45 -15.14 1.66
C GLY A 367 -4.42 -16.67 1.76
N PRO A 368 -4.44 -17.23 2.98
CA PRO A 368 -4.35 -18.67 3.24
C PRO A 368 -5.51 -19.44 2.61
N THR A 369 -5.20 -20.50 1.86
CA THR A 369 -6.19 -21.23 1.05
C THR A 369 -6.41 -22.68 1.47
N GLN A 370 -5.72 -23.22 2.47
CA GLN A 370 -5.80 -24.64 2.84
C GLN A 370 -7.23 -25.10 3.11
N ASN A 371 -8.02 -24.32 3.86
CA ASN A 371 -9.41 -24.67 4.17
C ASN A 371 -10.28 -24.72 2.91
N HIS A 372 -10.04 -23.81 1.96
CA HIS A 372 -10.71 -23.82 0.66
C HIS A 372 -10.33 -25.05 -0.16
N VAL A 373 -9.03 -25.35 -0.27
CA VAL A 373 -8.55 -26.54 -0.98
C VAL A 373 -9.15 -27.81 -0.39
N LEU A 374 -9.17 -27.96 0.94
CA LEU A 374 -9.74 -29.14 1.61
C LEU A 374 -11.25 -29.24 1.41
N ALA A 375 -12.00 -28.13 1.47
CA ALA A 375 -13.44 -28.16 1.23
C ALA A 375 -13.76 -28.59 -0.20
N MET A 376 -13.12 -27.95 -1.18
CA MET A 376 -13.39 -28.19 -2.60
C MET A 376 -12.96 -29.59 -3.05
N THR A 377 -11.79 -30.06 -2.62
CA THR A 377 -11.32 -31.42 -2.96
C THR A 377 -12.15 -32.53 -2.30
N SER A 378 -12.81 -32.24 -1.17
CA SER A 378 -13.74 -33.17 -0.52
C SER A 378 -15.18 -33.08 -1.06
N GLY A 379 -15.43 -32.31 -2.12
CA GLY A 379 -16.78 -32.10 -2.65
C GLY A 379 -17.72 -31.31 -1.72
N ARG A 380 -17.19 -30.65 -0.69
CA ARG A 380 -17.98 -29.88 0.28
C ARG A 380 -18.20 -28.47 -0.24
N HIS A 381 -19.38 -27.91 0.06
CA HIS A 381 -19.62 -26.49 -0.15
C HIS A 381 -18.67 -25.68 0.74
N TYR A 382 -17.96 -24.75 0.13
CA TYR A 382 -17.15 -23.78 0.84
C TYR A 382 -17.97 -22.49 1.00
N ASP A 383 -18.53 -22.29 2.19
CA ASP A 383 -19.29 -21.07 2.51
C ASP A 383 -18.33 -19.88 2.57
N LYS A 384 -18.27 -19.14 1.47
CA LYS A 384 -17.41 -17.97 1.33
C LYS A 384 -18.10 -16.78 1.96
N GLY A 385 -17.95 -16.62 3.27
CA GLY A 385 -18.25 -15.35 3.92
C GLY A 385 -17.51 -14.20 3.22
N ALA A 386 -18.09 -12.99 3.19
CA ALA A 386 -17.57 -11.84 2.44
C ALA A 386 -16.12 -11.44 2.75
N ARG A 387 -15.50 -12.02 3.81
CA ARG A 387 -14.18 -11.69 4.35
C ARG A 387 -13.32 -12.92 4.66
N GLN A 388 -13.61 -14.07 4.05
CA GLN A 388 -12.79 -15.28 4.19
C GLN A 388 -11.86 -15.49 2.99
N THR A 389 -10.67 -16.03 3.26
CA THR A 389 -9.64 -16.34 2.28
C THR A 389 -9.94 -17.69 1.61
N PRO A 390 -9.79 -17.86 0.28
CA PRO A 390 -9.15 -16.95 -0.66
C PRO A 390 -9.97 -15.69 -0.96
N VAL A 391 -9.34 -14.53 -0.85
CA VAL A 391 -9.98 -13.22 -1.04
C VAL A 391 -10.49 -13.05 -2.48
N ASP A 392 -11.70 -12.52 -2.61
CA ASP A 392 -12.31 -12.13 -3.88
C ASP A 392 -12.13 -10.64 -4.16
N PHE A 393 -11.26 -10.31 -5.11
CA PHE A 393 -10.96 -8.93 -5.49
C PHE A 393 -12.16 -8.15 -6.02
N ARG A 394 -13.23 -8.82 -6.48
CA ARG A 394 -14.46 -8.17 -6.97
C ARG A 394 -15.27 -7.51 -5.84
N ASN A 395 -15.09 -7.99 -4.61
CA ASN A 395 -15.82 -7.54 -3.44
C ASN A 395 -14.98 -6.61 -2.55
N LEU A 396 -13.76 -6.27 -2.98
CA LEU A 396 -12.87 -5.40 -2.22
C LEU A 396 -13.16 -3.93 -2.52
N THR A 397 -13.00 -3.11 -1.48
CA THR A 397 -12.87 -1.66 -1.67
C THR A 397 -11.52 -1.36 -2.34
N ALA A 398 -11.42 -0.23 -3.03
CA ALA A 398 -10.18 0.23 -3.64
C ALA A 398 -9.01 0.29 -2.65
N ARG A 399 -9.31 0.66 -1.40
CA ARG A 399 -8.31 0.76 -0.32
C ARG A 399 -7.70 -0.59 0.02
N VAL A 400 -8.52 -1.61 0.23
CA VAL A 400 -8.04 -2.98 0.52
C VAL A 400 -7.32 -3.56 -0.69
N TYR A 401 -7.87 -3.38 -1.90
CA TYR A 401 -7.22 -3.80 -3.15
C TYR A 401 -5.79 -3.26 -3.22
N VAL A 402 -5.63 -1.94 -3.10
CA VAL A 402 -4.33 -1.26 -3.21
C VAL A 402 -3.40 -1.64 -2.06
N ALA A 403 -3.93 -1.88 -0.85
CA ALA A 403 -3.12 -2.33 0.29
C ALA A 403 -2.46 -3.69 0.03
N ILE A 404 -3.14 -4.63 -0.64
CA ILE A 404 -2.55 -5.92 -1.02
C ILE A 404 -1.35 -5.71 -1.96
N CYS A 405 -1.44 -4.82 -2.95
CA CYS A 405 -0.31 -4.50 -3.83
C CYS A 405 0.80 -3.73 -3.09
N GLY A 406 0.42 -2.91 -2.09
CA GLY A 406 1.30 -2.10 -1.27
C GLY A 406 2.20 -2.90 -0.33
N GLN A 407 1.98 -4.21 -0.16
CA GLN A 407 2.92 -5.09 0.55
C GLN A 407 4.34 -5.03 -0.03
N CYS A 408 4.46 -4.78 -1.35
CA CYS A 408 5.74 -4.77 -2.05
C CYS A 408 5.96 -3.51 -2.91
N HIS A 409 4.88 -2.86 -3.40
CA HIS A 409 4.97 -1.67 -4.25
C HIS A 409 4.83 -0.32 -3.50
N ALA A 410 4.94 -0.36 -2.18
CA ALA A 410 5.15 0.79 -1.28
C ALA A 410 6.57 0.75 -0.70
N GLN A 411 6.89 1.54 0.35
CA GLN A 411 8.18 1.58 1.05
C GLN A 411 8.80 0.19 1.39
N SER A 412 9.43 -0.43 0.40
CA SER A 412 9.79 -1.86 0.35
C SER A 412 10.99 -2.25 1.23
N ALA A 413 11.53 -1.31 2.00
CA ALA A 413 12.62 -1.54 2.93
C ALA A 413 12.11 -1.74 4.37
N LEU A 414 10.81 -1.56 4.61
CA LEU A 414 10.23 -1.56 5.95
C LEU A 414 9.44 -2.84 6.19
N HIS A 415 10.02 -3.70 7.01
CA HIS A 415 9.40 -4.94 7.46
C HIS A 415 9.67 -5.14 8.95
N GLN A 416 8.70 -5.68 9.67
CA GLN A 416 8.87 -6.13 11.05
C GLN A 416 8.36 -7.56 11.15
N SER A 417 9.01 -8.35 11.98
CA SER A 417 8.56 -9.70 12.28
C SER A 417 7.27 -9.65 13.10
N GLY A 418 6.30 -10.47 12.72
CA GLY A 418 5.14 -10.79 13.53
C GLY A 418 5.53 -11.59 14.78
N PRO A 419 4.56 -11.85 15.68
CA PRO A 419 4.80 -12.56 16.94
C PRO A 419 5.38 -13.97 16.78
N GLN A 420 5.23 -14.60 15.61
CA GLN A 420 5.79 -15.92 15.28
C GLN A 420 6.92 -15.82 14.24
N GLY A 421 7.47 -14.62 14.03
CA GLY A 421 8.54 -14.39 13.07
C GLY A 421 8.07 -14.07 11.65
N GLU A 422 6.76 -14.01 11.38
CA GLU A 422 6.24 -13.79 10.02
C GLU A 422 6.66 -12.43 9.47
N MET A 423 7.17 -12.38 8.24
CA MET A 423 7.71 -11.14 7.66
C MET A 423 6.81 -10.52 6.60
N ASN A 424 6.11 -11.35 5.83
CA ASN A 424 5.31 -10.91 4.68
C ASN A 424 3.93 -11.57 4.59
N TYR A 425 3.54 -12.29 5.64
CA TYR A 425 2.22 -12.86 5.84
C TYR A 425 1.88 -12.73 7.33
N THR A 426 0.69 -13.14 7.75
CA THR A 426 0.39 -13.25 9.18
C THR A 426 -0.44 -14.48 9.50
N THR A 427 -0.19 -15.05 10.68
CA THR A 427 -1.03 -16.07 11.32
C THR A 427 -2.05 -15.44 12.29
N LYS A 428 -1.84 -14.19 12.70
CA LYS A 428 -2.69 -13.51 13.68
C LYS A 428 -3.09 -12.12 13.20
N GLY A 429 -4.39 -11.86 13.13
CA GLY A 429 -4.90 -10.50 13.05
C GLY A 429 -6.13 -10.32 12.16
N ALA A 430 -6.36 -9.04 11.88
CA ALA A 430 -7.47 -8.51 11.11
C ALA A 430 -7.20 -8.46 9.59
N SER A 431 -6.10 -9.05 9.11
CA SER A 431 -5.73 -9.18 7.70
C SER A 431 -4.84 -10.41 7.51
N PHE A 432 -4.73 -10.95 6.30
CA PHE A 432 -3.82 -12.05 5.96
C PHE A 432 -2.40 -11.58 5.61
N PHE A 433 -2.22 -10.27 5.47
CA PHE A 433 -0.92 -9.62 5.26
C PHE A 433 -0.63 -8.64 6.40
N PRO A 434 0.65 -8.41 6.75
CA PRO A 434 1.02 -7.44 7.79
C PRO A 434 0.55 -6.05 7.38
N ALA A 435 0.17 -5.22 8.37
CA ALA A 435 -0.13 -3.82 8.10
C ALA A 435 1.09 -3.18 7.42
N PRO A 436 0.93 -2.48 6.28
CA PRO A 436 2.05 -1.89 5.58
C PRO A 436 2.69 -0.85 6.48
N LEU A 437 3.92 -1.13 6.92
CA LEU A 437 4.71 -0.18 7.69
C LEU A 437 5.22 0.91 6.75
N SER A 438 5.03 2.16 7.13
CA SER A 438 5.59 3.30 6.43
C SER A 438 6.28 4.21 7.42
N GLN A 439 7.51 4.62 7.10
CA GLN A 439 8.15 5.69 7.83
C GLN A 439 7.57 7.01 7.34
N PRO A 440 7.44 8.02 8.23
CA PRO A 440 7.09 9.37 7.82
C PRO A 440 8.00 9.82 6.67
N TYR A 441 7.44 10.48 5.65
CA TYR A 441 8.21 10.89 4.48
C TYR A 441 9.37 11.85 4.83
N SER A 442 9.29 12.55 5.97
CA SER A 442 10.39 13.37 6.50
C SER A 442 11.63 12.56 6.86
N ASP A 443 11.46 11.28 7.14
CA ASP A 443 12.49 10.38 7.66
C ASP A 443 13.08 9.53 6.51
N VAL A 444 12.46 9.58 5.34
CA VAL A 444 12.96 9.01 4.10
C VAL A 444 13.98 9.95 3.46
N SER A 445 15.02 9.39 2.84
CA SER A 445 16.01 10.16 2.08
C SER A 445 15.35 11.13 1.09
N ARG A 446 15.77 12.40 1.11
CA ARG A 446 15.29 13.43 0.18
C ARG A 446 15.47 13.07 -1.29
N ARG A 447 16.39 12.15 -1.61
CA ARG A 447 16.60 11.64 -2.98
C ARG A 447 15.39 10.88 -3.52
N ALA A 448 14.51 10.37 -2.65
CA ALA A 448 13.28 9.72 -3.06
C ALA A 448 12.21 10.68 -3.60
N PHE A 449 12.45 11.99 -3.53
CA PHE A 449 11.48 13.02 -3.87
C PHE A 449 12.05 14.03 -4.86
N TYR A 450 11.17 14.59 -5.67
CA TYR A 450 11.36 15.86 -6.35
C TYR A 450 11.11 17.02 -5.38
N LYS A 451 11.69 18.20 -5.64
CA LYS A 451 11.48 19.39 -4.78
C LYS A 451 10.04 19.90 -4.80
N ASP A 452 9.27 19.52 -5.83
CA ASP A 452 7.83 19.78 -5.91
C ASP A 452 6.95 18.77 -5.13
N GLY A 453 7.58 17.80 -4.45
CA GLY A 453 6.91 16.83 -3.59
C GLY A 453 6.47 15.54 -4.29
N ARG A 454 6.63 15.43 -5.61
CA ARG A 454 6.39 14.17 -6.34
C ARG A 454 7.47 13.14 -6.02
N PHE A 455 7.15 11.87 -6.18
CA PHE A 455 8.10 10.79 -5.92
C PHE A 455 9.04 10.54 -7.09
N ARG A 456 10.30 10.26 -6.76
CA ARG A 456 11.37 9.98 -7.72
C ARG A 456 11.67 8.48 -7.83
N GLU A 457 11.28 7.63 -6.88
CA GLU A 457 11.66 6.20 -6.86
C GLU A 457 10.46 5.27 -6.98
N THR A 458 10.56 4.18 -7.77
CA THR A 458 9.45 3.22 -7.97
C THR A 458 8.98 2.51 -6.71
N THR A 459 9.76 2.55 -5.63
CA THR A 459 9.35 2.08 -4.30
C THR A 459 8.23 2.92 -3.67
N PHE A 460 7.81 4.01 -4.31
CA PHE A 460 6.69 4.86 -3.88
C PHE A 460 5.53 4.89 -4.86
N ILE A 461 5.38 3.87 -5.73
CA ILE A 461 4.32 3.82 -6.75
C ILE A 461 2.94 3.83 -6.11
N VAL A 462 2.72 3.05 -5.05
CA VAL A 462 1.43 3.00 -4.35
C VAL A 462 1.12 4.34 -3.69
N GLU A 463 2.11 4.98 -3.09
CA GLU A 463 1.98 6.29 -2.45
C GLU A 463 1.68 7.38 -3.49
N ALA A 464 2.34 7.35 -4.64
CA ALA A 464 2.04 8.24 -5.77
C ALA A 464 0.59 8.04 -6.24
N PHE A 465 0.15 6.79 -6.38
CA PHE A 465 -1.22 6.46 -6.79
C PHE A 465 -2.27 6.89 -5.77
N ARG A 466 -2.02 6.66 -4.47
CA ARG A 466 -2.92 7.04 -3.38
C ARG A 466 -3.14 8.54 -3.25
N ARG A 467 -2.21 9.36 -3.74
CA ARG A 467 -2.37 10.81 -3.80
C ARG A 467 -3.40 11.26 -4.82
N THR A 468 -3.73 10.43 -5.81
CA THR A 468 -4.61 10.83 -6.91
C THR A 468 -6.07 10.96 -6.51
N ALA A 469 -6.79 11.91 -7.10
CA ALA A 469 -8.25 12.02 -7.00
C ALA A 469 -8.95 10.75 -7.51
N CYS A 470 -8.38 10.06 -8.51
CA CYS A 470 -8.89 8.79 -9.02
C CYS A 470 -8.98 7.73 -7.90
N PHE A 471 -7.96 7.62 -7.04
CA PHE A 471 -7.99 6.75 -5.87
C PHE A 471 -8.88 7.32 -4.76
N ARG A 472 -8.61 8.56 -4.31
CA ARG A 472 -9.25 9.14 -3.12
C ARG A 472 -10.75 9.34 -3.28
N LYS A 473 -11.20 9.69 -4.49
CA LYS A 473 -12.60 10.03 -4.81
C LYS A 473 -13.24 9.02 -5.75
N GLY A 474 -12.50 8.57 -6.77
CA GLY A 474 -13.01 7.70 -7.84
C GLY A 474 -13.01 6.21 -7.53
N GLN A 475 -12.50 5.75 -6.38
CA GLN A 475 -12.35 4.32 -6.04
C GLN A 475 -11.52 3.53 -7.07
N ALA A 476 -10.62 4.20 -7.81
CA ALA A 476 -9.71 3.52 -8.72
C ALA A 476 -8.75 2.62 -7.94
N HIS A 477 -8.36 1.50 -8.53
CA HIS A 477 -7.44 0.53 -7.95
C HIS A 477 -6.61 -0.15 -9.05
N CYS A 478 -5.54 -0.86 -8.67
CA CYS A 478 -4.56 -1.41 -9.61
C CYS A 478 -5.20 -2.27 -10.72
N GLY A 479 -6.21 -3.09 -10.38
CA GLY A 479 -6.94 -3.95 -11.33
C GLY A 479 -7.76 -3.24 -12.42
N HIS A 480 -7.97 -1.92 -12.34
CA HIS A 480 -8.55 -1.15 -13.44
C HIS A 480 -7.57 -0.98 -14.60
N CYS A 481 -6.27 -1.11 -14.33
CA CYS A 481 -5.18 -0.85 -15.27
C CYS A 481 -4.28 -2.08 -15.50
N HIS A 482 -4.08 -2.91 -14.49
CA HIS A 482 -3.19 -4.07 -14.52
C HIS A 482 -3.96 -5.40 -14.53
N GLN A 483 -3.37 -6.39 -15.20
CA GLN A 483 -3.85 -7.77 -15.19
C GLN A 483 -2.75 -8.67 -14.60
N PRO A 484 -2.86 -9.08 -13.32
CA PRO A 484 -1.80 -9.81 -12.62
C PRO A 484 -1.60 -11.24 -13.15
N HIS A 485 -2.61 -11.80 -13.82
CA HIS A 485 -2.60 -13.14 -14.41
C HIS A 485 -2.85 -13.07 -15.93
N GLY A 486 -2.19 -12.13 -16.61
CA GLY A 486 -2.35 -11.92 -18.06
C GLY A 486 -1.67 -13.01 -18.87
N PRO A 487 -2.36 -13.65 -19.84
CA PRO A 487 -1.80 -14.74 -20.65
C PRO A 487 -0.64 -14.29 -21.55
N ASP A 488 -0.52 -12.98 -21.76
CA ASP A 488 0.44 -12.28 -22.62
C ASP A 488 1.72 -11.84 -21.90
N SER A 489 1.97 -12.31 -20.67
CA SER A 489 3.06 -11.86 -19.78
C SER A 489 4.46 -11.83 -20.40
N SER A 490 4.75 -12.67 -21.40
CA SER A 490 6.02 -12.68 -22.15
C SER A 490 6.19 -11.45 -23.06
N SER A 491 5.10 -10.95 -23.64
CA SER A 491 5.07 -9.78 -24.52
C SER A 491 4.66 -8.49 -23.79
N ASN A 492 3.86 -8.62 -22.72
CA ASN A 492 3.32 -7.54 -21.93
C ASN A 492 4.19 -7.28 -20.69
N LEU A 493 5.36 -6.68 -20.92
CA LEU A 493 6.35 -6.45 -19.88
C LEU A 493 5.89 -5.44 -18.81
N THR A 494 4.83 -4.68 -19.06
CA THR A 494 4.21 -3.75 -18.10
C THR A 494 3.00 -4.33 -17.38
N SER A 495 2.57 -5.55 -17.75
CA SER A 495 1.40 -6.23 -17.17
C SER A 495 0.13 -5.36 -17.21
N LEU A 496 -0.05 -4.59 -18.28
CA LEU A 496 -1.22 -3.74 -18.49
C LEU A 496 -2.38 -4.55 -19.05
N LYS A 497 -3.58 -4.32 -18.52
CA LYS A 497 -4.83 -4.93 -18.99
C LYS A 497 -5.17 -4.53 -20.43
N PHE A 498 -4.81 -3.30 -20.82
CA PHE A 498 -5.04 -2.75 -22.16
C PHE A 498 -3.71 -2.40 -22.83
N SER A 499 -2.85 -3.40 -23.04
CA SER A 499 -1.48 -3.22 -23.58
C SER A 499 -1.47 -2.53 -24.95
N ASN A 500 -2.39 -2.91 -25.85
CA ASN A 500 -2.50 -2.37 -27.22
C ASN A 500 -3.32 -1.07 -27.32
N ASP A 501 -3.97 -0.65 -26.24
CA ASP A 501 -4.82 0.56 -26.24
C ASP A 501 -4.89 1.13 -24.81
N GLN A 502 -3.81 1.79 -24.42
CA GLN A 502 -3.57 2.19 -23.03
C GLN A 502 -4.60 3.22 -22.53
N ASP A 503 -5.20 4.01 -23.40
CA ASP A 503 -6.15 5.06 -23.02
C ASP A 503 -7.44 4.48 -22.44
N ARG A 504 -7.78 3.21 -22.75
CA ARG A 504 -8.89 2.49 -22.09
C ARG A 504 -8.75 2.42 -20.58
N MET A 505 -7.52 2.49 -20.03
CA MET A 505 -7.33 2.61 -18.59
C MET A 505 -7.99 3.87 -18.03
N CYS A 506 -7.93 4.98 -18.76
CA CYS A 506 -8.38 6.30 -18.33
C CYS A 506 -9.86 6.54 -18.67
N VAL A 507 -10.28 6.22 -19.90
CA VAL A 507 -11.62 6.56 -20.40
C VAL A 507 -12.75 5.70 -19.83
N GLN A 508 -12.41 4.66 -19.06
CA GLN A 508 -13.36 3.94 -18.18
C GLN A 508 -14.13 4.90 -17.27
N CYS A 509 -13.45 5.94 -16.75
CA CYS A 509 -14.05 6.96 -15.91
C CYS A 509 -14.10 8.34 -16.61
N HIS A 510 -13.17 8.60 -17.53
CA HIS A 510 -13.05 9.87 -18.24
C HIS A 510 -13.66 9.82 -19.64
N SER A 511 -14.88 9.27 -19.76
CA SER A 511 -15.54 9.00 -21.04
C SER A 511 -15.70 10.23 -21.94
N LYS A 512 -15.81 11.43 -21.36
CA LYS A 512 -15.85 12.70 -22.11
C LYS A 512 -14.65 12.94 -23.02
N PHE A 513 -13.52 12.29 -22.77
CA PHE A 513 -12.30 12.42 -23.56
C PHE A 513 -12.08 11.24 -24.54
N ALA A 514 -12.99 10.26 -24.58
CA ALA A 514 -12.82 9.07 -25.43
C ALA A 514 -12.82 9.38 -26.94
N THR A 515 -13.56 10.41 -27.37
CA THR A 515 -13.74 10.75 -28.78
C THR A 515 -13.07 12.06 -29.19
N ASN A 516 -12.55 12.83 -28.24
CA ASN A 516 -12.00 14.17 -28.48
C ASN A 516 -10.56 14.33 -27.96
N THR A 517 -9.78 13.26 -28.04
CA THR A 517 -8.41 13.22 -27.50
C THR A 517 -7.52 14.30 -28.09
N SER A 518 -7.54 14.51 -29.40
CA SER A 518 -6.70 15.54 -30.05
C SER A 518 -7.03 16.96 -29.62
N ALA A 519 -8.30 17.29 -29.37
CA ALA A 519 -8.65 18.61 -28.86
C ALA A 519 -8.19 18.79 -27.42
N HIS A 520 -8.09 17.72 -26.63
CA HIS A 520 -7.59 17.78 -25.27
C HIS A 520 -6.06 17.80 -25.20
N THR A 521 -5.40 16.97 -26.00
CA THR A 521 -3.94 16.83 -25.96
C THR A 521 -3.22 17.86 -26.82
N HIS A 522 -3.93 18.50 -27.77
CA HIS A 522 -3.37 19.36 -28.81
C HIS A 522 -2.30 18.68 -29.68
N HIS A 523 -2.40 17.34 -29.80
CA HIS A 523 -1.55 16.54 -30.67
C HIS A 523 -2.42 15.76 -31.68
N PRO A 524 -1.88 15.40 -32.86
CA PRO A 524 -2.57 14.51 -33.80
C PRO A 524 -2.99 13.20 -33.13
N ALA A 525 -4.17 12.68 -33.43
CA ALA A 525 -4.73 11.52 -32.72
C ALA A 525 -3.85 10.26 -32.80
N SER A 526 -3.12 10.12 -33.91
CA SER A 526 -2.16 9.03 -34.16
C SER A 526 -0.82 9.20 -33.44
N ALA A 527 -0.51 10.39 -32.90
CA ALA A 527 0.75 10.63 -32.23
C ALA A 527 0.79 9.95 -30.85
N ASP A 528 1.94 9.42 -30.45
CA ASP A 528 2.17 8.89 -29.10
C ASP A 528 1.93 9.95 -28.00
N ALA A 529 2.14 11.23 -28.34
CA ALA A 529 1.85 12.36 -27.49
C ALA A 529 0.36 12.55 -27.19
N SER A 530 -0.54 11.97 -27.99
CA SER A 530 -1.98 11.96 -27.72
C SER A 530 -2.43 10.91 -26.71
N ARG A 531 -1.55 10.01 -26.27
CA ARG A 531 -1.90 9.01 -25.25
C ARG A 531 -1.99 9.66 -23.88
N CYS A 532 -3.03 9.35 -23.09
CA CYS A 532 -3.27 9.96 -21.77
C CYS A 532 -2.04 9.80 -20.86
N VAL A 533 -1.47 8.59 -20.87
CA VAL A 533 -0.30 8.23 -20.07
C VAL A 533 0.96 9.02 -20.43
N THR A 534 1.07 9.61 -21.63
CA THR A 534 2.25 10.36 -22.03
C THR A 534 2.41 11.64 -21.19
N CYS A 535 1.30 12.35 -20.95
CA CYS A 535 1.30 13.59 -20.17
C CYS A 535 0.95 13.37 -18.69
N HIS A 536 0.01 12.48 -18.40
CA HIS A 536 -0.45 12.23 -17.02
C HIS A 536 0.41 11.21 -16.26
N MET A 537 1.19 10.39 -16.97
CA MET A 537 2.08 9.40 -16.35
C MET A 537 3.49 9.50 -16.94
N PRO A 538 4.15 10.69 -16.90
CA PRO A 538 5.46 10.88 -17.50
C PRO A 538 6.49 9.96 -16.84
N ARG A 539 7.53 9.62 -17.60
CA ARG A 539 8.61 8.74 -17.14
C ARG A 539 9.58 9.52 -16.23
N ILE A 540 9.21 9.65 -14.96
CA ILE A 540 9.94 10.43 -13.96
C ILE A 540 10.31 9.62 -12.71
N MET A 541 9.91 8.35 -12.60
CA MET A 541 10.29 7.52 -11.46
C MET A 541 11.50 6.66 -11.84
N ASN A 542 12.61 6.76 -11.13
CA ASN A 542 13.77 5.90 -11.25
C ASN A 542 13.38 4.44 -10.99
N SER A 543 13.70 3.58 -11.97
CA SER A 543 13.53 2.14 -11.92
C SER A 543 14.85 1.49 -12.32
N VAL A 544 15.79 1.48 -11.38
CA VAL A 544 17.18 1.00 -11.54
C VAL A 544 17.85 1.60 -12.79
N LEU A 545 17.68 1.02 -13.98
CA LEU A 545 18.35 1.43 -15.22
C LEU A 545 17.50 2.27 -16.19
N PHE A 546 16.23 2.53 -15.89
CA PHE A 546 15.37 3.37 -16.72
C PHE A 546 14.41 4.20 -15.87
N ARG A 547 13.71 5.16 -16.49
CA ARG A 547 12.62 5.90 -15.84
C ARG A 547 11.28 5.24 -16.14
N ALA A 548 10.63 4.75 -15.09
CA ALA A 548 9.26 4.28 -15.08
C ALA A 548 8.26 5.45 -15.02
N ARG A 549 7.02 5.14 -15.39
CA ARG A 549 5.89 6.08 -15.35
C ARG A 549 5.48 6.39 -13.92
N THR A 550 5.26 7.67 -13.61
CA THR A 550 4.62 8.06 -12.35
C THR A 550 3.18 7.57 -12.27
N HIS A 551 2.74 7.22 -11.06
CA HIS A 551 1.34 6.88 -10.77
C HIS A 551 0.60 8.02 -10.07
N GLN A 552 1.22 9.19 -9.91
CA GLN A 552 0.50 10.42 -9.56
C GLN A 552 -0.09 11.04 -10.84
N MET A 553 -1.24 10.51 -11.26
CA MET A 553 -1.80 10.71 -12.61
C MET A 553 -2.65 11.97 -12.78
N ASP A 554 -3.10 12.55 -11.67
CA ASP A 554 -3.92 13.77 -11.65
C ASP A 554 -3.06 15.05 -11.55
N ASP A 555 -1.74 14.91 -11.66
CA ASP A 555 -0.81 16.02 -11.80
C ASP A 555 -0.91 16.62 -13.21
N ILE A 556 -1.31 17.88 -13.29
CA ILE A 556 -1.30 18.64 -14.55
C ILE A 556 0.10 19.26 -14.68
N PRO A 557 0.80 19.13 -15.83
CA PRO A 557 2.16 19.66 -16.00
C PRO A 557 2.26 21.15 -15.62
N SER A 558 2.91 21.46 -14.51
CA SER A 558 3.04 22.84 -14.03
C SER A 558 4.32 23.49 -14.56
N ALA A 559 4.18 24.54 -15.38
CA ALA A 559 5.31 25.36 -15.80
C ALA A 559 5.95 26.13 -14.62
N GLU A 560 5.13 26.54 -13.66
CA GLU A 560 5.57 27.32 -12.49
C GLU A 560 6.49 26.49 -11.59
N MET A 561 6.13 25.24 -11.31
CA MET A 561 6.94 24.37 -10.44
C MET A 561 8.29 24.05 -11.08
N THR A 562 8.31 23.81 -12.39
CA THR A 562 9.56 23.61 -13.14
C THR A 562 10.39 24.89 -13.22
N ALA A 563 9.77 26.07 -13.36
CA ALA A 563 10.51 27.34 -13.33
C ALA A 563 11.15 27.59 -11.96
N ARG A 564 10.46 27.21 -10.88
CA ARG A 564 10.93 27.40 -9.51
C ARG A 564 12.07 26.45 -9.12
N PHE A 565 11.97 25.17 -9.50
CA PHE A 565 12.89 24.14 -9.02
C PHE A 565 13.87 23.63 -10.09
N GLY A 566 13.63 23.94 -11.35
CA GLY A 566 14.39 23.43 -12.49
C GLY A 566 13.87 22.06 -12.99
N PRO A 567 14.15 21.70 -14.26
CA PRO A 567 13.63 20.47 -14.88
C PRO A 567 14.15 19.18 -14.25
N GLU A 568 15.29 19.20 -13.57
CA GLU A 568 15.85 18.04 -12.87
C GLU A 568 15.14 17.73 -11.54
N GLU A 569 14.64 18.77 -10.88
CA GLU A 569 13.99 18.69 -9.56
C GLU A 569 12.46 18.89 -9.62
N SER A 570 11.93 19.24 -10.79
CA SER A 570 10.51 19.27 -11.10
C SER A 570 10.31 19.03 -12.61
N PRO A 571 10.45 17.78 -13.09
CA PRO A 571 10.32 17.47 -14.51
C PRO A 571 8.91 17.76 -15.04
N ASN A 572 8.85 18.40 -16.20
CA ASN A 572 7.59 18.73 -16.87
C ASN A 572 7.33 17.78 -18.04
N ALA A 573 6.13 17.21 -18.13
CA ALA A 573 5.81 16.23 -19.17
C ALA A 573 6.00 16.78 -20.61
N CYS A 574 5.75 18.08 -20.83
CA CYS A 574 5.95 18.71 -22.13
C CYS A 574 7.45 18.83 -22.46
N LEU A 575 8.26 19.28 -21.50
CA LEU A 575 9.69 19.51 -21.67
C LEU A 575 10.51 18.21 -21.78
N LEU A 576 9.94 17.05 -21.40
CA LEU A 576 10.56 15.75 -21.66
C LEU A 576 10.67 15.42 -23.16
N CYS A 577 9.79 15.98 -24.00
CA CYS A 577 9.81 15.79 -25.45
C CYS A 577 10.22 17.08 -26.19
N HIS A 578 9.86 18.24 -25.66
CA HIS A 578 10.20 19.55 -26.21
C HIS A 578 11.43 20.13 -25.50
N SER A 579 12.58 19.46 -25.60
CA SER A 579 13.82 19.83 -24.89
C SER A 579 14.37 21.22 -25.25
N GLU A 580 14.05 21.70 -26.45
CA GLU A 580 14.45 23.04 -26.96
C GLU A 580 13.51 24.16 -26.49
N LYS A 581 12.51 23.86 -25.67
CA LYS A 581 11.54 24.82 -25.14
C LYS A 581 11.78 25.07 -23.66
N ASP A 582 11.27 26.19 -23.18
CA ASP A 582 11.38 26.60 -21.79
C ASP A 582 10.02 26.62 -21.09
N THR A 583 10.03 26.98 -19.80
CA THR A 583 8.82 27.05 -18.98
C THR A 583 7.89 28.19 -19.40
N GLN A 584 8.40 29.27 -20.02
CA GLN A 584 7.55 30.32 -20.58
C GLN A 584 6.72 29.79 -21.74
N TRP A 585 7.33 29.01 -22.64
CA TRP A 585 6.62 28.35 -23.73
C TRP A 585 5.52 27.42 -23.21
N VAL A 586 5.82 26.58 -22.21
CA VAL A 586 4.81 25.69 -21.61
C VAL A 586 3.66 26.49 -21.02
N LYS A 587 3.97 27.55 -20.26
CA LYS A 587 2.95 28.43 -19.66
C LYS A 587 2.06 29.07 -20.72
N LEU A 588 2.64 29.60 -21.79
CA LEU A 588 1.88 30.22 -22.89
C LEU A 588 0.99 29.22 -23.62
N LYS A 589 1.47 27.99 -23.85
CA LYS A 589 0.66 26.94 -24.48
C LYS A 589 -0.50 26.49 -23.60
N LEU A 590 -0.24 26.16 -22.34
CA LEU A 590 -1.28 25.70 -21.41
C LEU A 590 -2.32 26.78 -21.10
N HIS A 591 -1.96 28.07 -21.11
CA HIS A 591 -2.93 29.14 -20.90
C HIS A 591 -3.75 29.44 -22.17
N GLY A 592 -3.20 29.17 -23.35
CA GLY A 592 -3.90 29.38 -24.62
C GLY A 592 -4.92 28.27 -24.96
N TRP A 593 -4.88 27.17 -24.21
CA TRP A 593 -5.76 26.00 -24.32
C TRP A 593 -6.76 26.01 -23.16
#